data_AF-A0A2P2LNQ0-F1
#
_entry.id   AF-A0A2P2LNQ0-F1
#
_cell.length_a   1.000
_cell.length_b   1.000
_cell.length_c   1.000
_cell.angle_alpha   90.00
_cell.angle_beta   90.00
_cell.angle_gamma   90.00
#
_symmetry.space_group_name_H-M   'P 1'
#
loop_
_entity.id
_entity.type
_entity.pdbx_description
1 polymer ?
#
loop_
_entity_poly.entity_id
_entity_poly.type
_entity_poly.pdbx_seq_one_letter_code
_entity_poly.pdbx_strand_id
1 'polypeptide(L)'
;MVAILQDMLPEYIHMHVAESILFAGKAIRVLRNPSTAFQFNNPVYSQQIQRGTQKIQGFPWRLKEHFVEANMIGEELFPQAEADKIEAMLQELKESSEFQKRPFECVVDSIRAIAAGHLWQLVVVRADLNGHLKALKDYFLLAKGDFFQCFLEESRQLMRLPPRQSTAEADLMVPFQLASIKTISEDDKYFSRVSLHMLSFGITVKSSQGDLPKKEVSSDALSSSSCTYVDGWDDIALEYSIDWPLQLFFTQEVLAKYLRVFRYLLRLKRTQMELEKSWASVMHQDHTDFAKHRHGRVNCTTSQQRRQQFRPMWRIREHMAFLIRNLQFYIQVDVIESQWNVLQAHIQDSHDFTELVGFHQEYLSALISQSFLDIGSVSRILDGIMKLCLQFCWSIEKQENNPNASELEHIAEEFNKKSNSLYTILRSSRLAGSQRAPFLRRFLLRLNFNSFFEVTARGVLNVVRPSPTIPVLSHQ
;
A
#
# COMPACT_ATOMS: atom_id res chain seq x y z
N MET A 1 31.48 -1.06 -1.14
CA MET A 1 30.61 0.13 -1.20
C MET A 1 31.43 1.24 -1.86
N VAL A 2 31.01 1.81 -2.99
CA VAL A 2 31.73 2.93 -3.63
C VAL A 2 31.08 4.23 -3.16
N ALA A 3 31.85 5.07 -2.46
CA ALA A 3 31.40 6.32 -1.86
C ALA A 3 32.40 7.45 -2.19
N ILE A 4 31.93 8.69 -2.15
CA ILE A 4 32.79 9.87 -2.34
C ILE A 4 33.54 10.12 -1.03
N LEU A 5 34.86 10.25 -1.13
CA LEU A 5 35.72 10.69 -0.04
C LEU A 5 35.85 12.21 -0.14
N GLN A 6 35.14 12.93 0.73
CA GLN A 6 35.06 14.40 0.68
C GLN A 6 36.44 15.06 0.85
N ASP A 7 37.33 14.45 1.63
CA ASP A 7 38.70 14.94 1.89
C ASP A 7 39.63 14.83 0.66
N MET A 8 39.24 14.03 -0.35
CA MET A 8 40.02 13.78 -1.57
C MET A 8 39.45 14.52 -2.79
N LEU A 9 38.37 15.29 -2.63
CA LEU A 9 37.75 16.02 -3.73
C LEU A 9 38.48 17.36 -3.94
N PRO A 10 38.96 17.67 -5.15
CA PRO A 10 39.56 18.97 -5.42
C PRO A 10 38.56 20.11 -5.23
N GLU A 11 38.97 21.19 -4.55
CA GLU A 11 38.08 22.32 -4.16
C GLU A 11 37.40 23.03 -5.34
N TYR A 12 37.97 22.94 -6.54
CA TYR A 12 37.42 23.54 -7.77
C TYR A 12 36.29 22.70 -8.41
N ILE A 13 36.09 21.45 -7.98
CA ILE A 13 35.03 20.55 -8.45
C ILE A 13 33.87 20.57 -7.47
N HIS A 14 32.67 20.86 -7.96
CA HIS A 14 31.46 20.82 -7.14
C HIS A 14 30.99 19.39 -6.86
N MET A 15 30.30 19.20 -5.73
CA MET A 15 29.75 17.90 -5.31
C MET A 15 28.85 17.24 -6.38
N HIS A 16 28.03 18.01 -7.09
CA HIS A 16 27.13 17.47 -8.12
C HIS A 16 27.88 16.78 -9.28
N VAL A 17 29.07 17.27 -9.64
CA VAL A 17 29.92 16.67 -10.67
C VAL A 17 30.53 15.37 -10.15
N ALA A 18 30.96 15.36 -8.89
CA ALA A 18 31.49 14.17 -8.23
C ALA A 18 30.42 13.06 -8.12
N GLU A 19 29.18 13.41 -7.79
CA GLU A 19 28.03 12.49 -7.79
C GLU A 19 27.74 11.94 -9.19
N SER A 20 27.82 12.78 -10.21
CA SER A 20 27.64 12.38 -11.61
C SER A 20 28.71 11.38 -12.07
N ILE A 21 29.99 11.62 -11.70
CA ILE A 21 31.10 10.69 -11.96
C ILE A 21 30.90 9.37 -11.21
N LEU A 22 30.52 9.44 -9.93
CA LEU A 22 30.26 8.26 -9.10
C LEU A 22 29.14 7.40 -9.70
N PHE A 23 28.04 8.04 -10.12
CA PHE A 23 26.93 7.37 -10.76
C PHE A 23 27.36 6.71 -12.06
N ALA A 24 27.98 7.46 -12.98
CA ALA A 24 28.41 6.95 -14.28
C ALA A 24 29.37 5.75 -14.12
N GLY A 25 30.34 5.84 -13.21
CA GLY A 25 31.25 4.74 -12.90
C GLY A 25 30.55 3.51 -12.33
N LYS A 26 29.57 3.69 -11.42
CA LYS A 26 28.75 2.58 -10.89
C LYS A 26 27.90 1.94 -11.99
N ALA A 27 27.25 2.76 -12.80
CA ALA A 27 26.39 2.33 -13.91
C ALA A 27 27.16 1.50 -14.92
N ILE A 28 28.30 2.02 -15.41
CA ILE A 28 29.16 1.31 -16.37
C ILE A 28 29.71 0.02 -15.77
N ARG A 29 30.09 0.01 -14.48
CA ARG A 29 30.54 -1.22 -13.80
C ARG A 29 29.43 -2.28 -13.74
N VAL A 30 28.19 -1.88 -13.46
CA VAL A 30 27.04 -2.76 -13.42
C VAL A 30 26.70 -3.31 -14.82
N LEU A 31 26.79 -2.47 -15.85
CA LEU A 31 26.55 -2.88 -17.24
C LEU A 31 27.65 -3.82 -17.76
N ARG A 32 28.93 -3.59 -17.43
CA ARG A 32 30.03 -4.46 -17.87
C ARG A 32 30.09 -5.80 -17.13
N ASN A 33 29.66 -5.86 -15.87
CA ASN A 33 29.69 -7.08 -15.06
C ASN A 33 28.27 -7.43 -14.53
N PRO A 34 27.37 -7.94 -15.39
CA PRO A 34 26.08 -8.43 -14.93
C PRO A 34 26.24 -9.60 -13.97
N SER A 35 25.36 -9.71 -12.98
CA SER A 35 25.31 -10.89 -12.11
C SER A 35 25.09 -12.16 -12.94
N THR A 36 25.79 -13.24 -12.60
CA THR A 36 25.76 -14.51 -13.36
C THR A 36 24.35 -15.04 -13.60
N ALA A 37 23.41 -14.84 -12.66
CA ALA A 37 22.00 -15.22 -12.81
C ALA A 37 21.29 -14.57 -14.01
N PHE A 38 21.68 -13.36 -14.42
CA PHE A 38 21.07 -12.65 -15.54
C PHE A 38 21.59 -13.13 -16.89
N GLN A 39 22.85 -13.59 -16.96
CA GLN A 39 23.43 -14.14 -18.19
C GLN A 39 22.70 -15.43 -18.64
N PHE A 40 22.12 -16.19 -17.71
CA PHE A 40 21.39 -17.44 -17.99
C PHE A 40 19.90 -17.24 -18.31
N ASN A 41 19.33 -16.06 -18.07
CA ASN A 41 17.90 -15.79 -18.30
C ASN A 41 17.58 -15.18 -19.68
N ASN A 42 18.56 -15.07 -20.58
CA ASN A 42 18.25 -14.84 -22.00
C ASN A 42 17.51 -16.08 -22.54
N PRO A 43 16.24 -15.97 -22.97
CA PRO A 43 15.53 -17.11 -23.51
C PRO A 43 16.12 -17.42 -24.88
N VAL A 44 17.09 -18.32 -24.92
CA VAL A 44 17.37 -19.09 -26.12
C VAL A 44 16.09 -19.89 -26.38
N TYR A 45 15.37 -19.54 -27.45
CA TYR A 45 14.28 -20.33 -27.99
C TYR A 45 14.73 -21.79 -28.06
N SER A 46 14.28 -22.60 -27.12
CA SER A 46 14.44 -24.03 -27.15
C SER A 46 13.39 -24.56 -28.13
N GLN A 47 13.72 -24.56 -29.41
CA GLN A 47 12.99 -25.35 -30.42
C GLN A 47 13.15 -26.83 -30.06
N GLN A 48 12.26 -27.34 -29.20
CA GLN A 48 11.97 -28.76 -29.17
C GLN A 48 11.01 -29.07 -30.31
N ILE A 49 11.56 -29.75 -31.31
CA ILE A 49 10.85 -30.44 -32.38
C ILE A 49 9.80 -31.36 -31.76
N GLN A 50 8.51 -31.05 -31.94
CA GLN A 50 7.45 -32.06 -31.95
C GLN A 50 6.61 -31.90 -33.21
N ARG A 51 6.68 -32.94 -34.05
CA ARG A 51 5.86 -33.14 -35.24
C ARG A 51 4.39 -33.26 -34.82
N GLY A 52 3.52 -32.50 -35.47
CA GLY A 52 2.06 -32.67 -35.37
C GLY A 52 1.34 -31.77 -36.37
N THR A 53 0.97 -32.36 -37.50
CA THR A 53 0.09 -31.81 -38.55
C THR A 53 -1.26 -31.32 -38.00
N GLN A 54 -1.70 -30.11 -38.39
CA GLN A 54 -2.94 -29.88 -39.16
C GLN A 54 -3.16 -28.39 -39.49
N LYS A 55 -3.66 -28.17 -40.72
CA LYS A 55 -4.04 -26.90 -41.35
C LYS A 55 -5.25 -26.27 -40.64
N ILE A 56 -5.35 -24.95 -40.64
CA ILE A 56 -6.53 -24.15 -41.08
C ILE A 56 -6.09 -22.68 -41.27
N GLN A 57 -6.80 -22.03 -42.18
CA GLN A 57 -6.46 -20.88 -43.01
C GLN A 57 -7.26 -19.65 -42.56
N GLY A 58 -6.64 -18.45 -42.52
CA GLY A 58 -7.32 -17.17 -42.32
C GLY A 58 -6.37 -15.96 -42.29
N PHE A 59 -6.46 -15.11 -43.31
CA PHE A 59 -5.68 -13.88 -43.61
C PHE A 59 -6.22 -12.62 -42.81
N PRO A 60 -5.77 -11.35 -43.05
CA PRO A 60 -4.57 -10.73 -42.47
C PRO A 60 -4.81 -9.29 -41.92
N TRP A 61 -4.06 -8.85 -40.90
CA TRP A 61 -3.81 -7.41 -40.71
C TRP A 61 -2.31 -7.18 -40.58
N ARG A 62 -1.76 -6.59 -41.64
CA ARG A 62 -0.34 -6.30 -41.85
C ARG A 62 -0.13 -4.82 -41.55
N LEU A 63 0.30 -4.48 -40.33
CA LEU A 63 0.98 -3.23 -40.06
C LEU A 63 2.48 -3.50 -40.27
N LYS A 64 3.00 -2.95 -41.38
CA LYS A 64 4.42 -2.90 -41.67
C LYS A 64 5.06 -1.88 -40.74
N GLU A 65 5.80 -2.34 -39.73
CA GLU A 65 6.87 -1.56 -39.16
C GLU A 65 8.19 -2.25 -39.53
N HIS A 66 8.99 -1.53 -40.32
CA HIS A 66 10.33 -1.92 -40.68
C HIS A 66 11.24 -1.76 -39.46
N PHE A 67 11.39 -2.81 -38.66
CA PHE A 67 12.57 -2.95 -37.82
C PHE A 67 13.49 -3.96 -38.48
N VAL A 68 14.69 -3.50 -38.79
CA VAL A 68 15.78 -4.29 -39.35
C VAL A 68 16.08 -5.42 -38.35
N GLU A 69 15.75 -6.64 -38.74
CA GLU A 69 16.25 -7.87 -38.13
C GLU A 69 17.77 -7.90 -38.30
N ALA A 70 18.48 -7.37 -37.29
CA ALA A 70 19.88 -7.69 -37.07
C ALA A 70 19.92 -8.83 -36.06
N ASN A 71 20.25 -10.02 -36.54
CA ASN A 71 20.66 -11.16 -35.71
C ASN A 71 21.77 -10.72 -34.74
N MET A 72 21.46 -10.57 -33.44
CA MET A 72 22.44 -10.23 -32.42
C MET A 72 22.61 -11.41 -31.44
N ILE A 73 23.62 -12.22 -31.74
CA ILE A 73 24.15 -13.27 -30.88
C ILE A 73 25.00 -12.58 -29.80
N GLY A 74 24.57 -12.65 -28.54
CA GLY A 74 25.36 -12.24 -27.38
C GLY A 74 25.59 -10.74 -27.26
N GLU A 75 24.53 -9.95 -27.05
CA GLU A 75 24.70 -8.50 -26.79
C GLU A 75 25.34 -8.25 -25.42
N GLU A 76 26.58 -7.78 -25.43
CA GLU A 76 27.16 -7.05 -24.30
C GLU A 76 26.19 -5.94 -23.87
N LEU A 77 25.85 -5.86 -22.58
CA LEU A 77 24.89 -4.87 -22.06
C LEU A 77 25.35 -3.42 -22.23
N PHE A 78 26.63 -3.23 -22.56
CA PHE A 78 27.23 -1.96 -22.89
C PHE A 78 27.98 -2.11 -24.23
N PRO A 79 27.47 -1.53 -25.33
CA PRO A 79 28.10 -1.66 -26.64
C PRO A 79 29.53 -1.09 -26.65
N GLN A 80 30.47 -1.81 -27.27
CA GLN A 80 31.86 -1.35 -27.40
C GLN A 80 31.97 0.03 -28.07
N ALA A 81 31.08 0.35 -29.03
CA ALA A 81 31.05 1.67 -29.68
C ALA A 81 30.82 2.84 -28.69
N GLU A 82 30.02 2.64 -27.64
CA GLU A 82 29.79 3.66 -26.61
C GLU A 82 30.98 3.74 -25.64
N ALA A 83 31.70 2.63 -25.43
CA ALA A 83 32.97 2.66 -24.69
C ALA A 83 34.03 3.47 -25.44
N ASP A 84 34.18 3.25 -26.74
CA ASP A 84 35.13 3.95 -27.60
C ASP A 84 34.82 5.45 -27.67
N LYS A 85 33.52 5.80 -27.70
CA LYS A 85 33.07 7.20 -27.64
C LYS A 85 33.42 7.87 -26.32
N ILE A 86 33.20 7.20 -25.18
CA ILE A 86 33.59 7.72 -23.86
C ILE A 86 35.11 7.90 -23.79
N GLU A 87 35.88 6.94 -24.32
CA GLU A 87 37.34 7.03 -24.36
C GLU A 87 37.81 8.23 -25.19
N ALA A 88 37.23 8.46 -26.37
CA ALA A 88 37.54 9.61 -27.21
C ALA A 88 37.27 10.94 -26.48
N MET A 89 36.12 11.06 -25.79
CA MET A 89 35.78 12.26 -25.01
C MET A 89 36.76 12.52 -23.85
N LEU A 90 37.20 11.45 -23.17
CA LEU A 90 38.20 11.56 -22.09
C LEU A 90 39.59 11.89 -22.63
N GLN A 91 39.94 11.37 -23.81
CA GLN A 91 41.20 11.63 -24.47
C GLN A 91 41.29 13.10 -24.94
N GLU A 92 40.21 13.66 -25.50
CA GLU A 92 40.12 15.09 -25.86
C GLU A 92 40.33 16.00 -24.63
N LEU A 93 39.72 15.67 -23.49
CA LEU A 93 39.94 16.40 -22.24
C LEU A 93 41.40 16.29 -21.75
N LYS A 94 42.03 15.13 -21.91
CA LYS A 94 43.41 14.90 -21.49
C LYS A 94 44.42 15.65 -22.38
N GLU A 95 44.11 15.81 -23.66
CA GLU A 95 44.94 16.53 -24.64
C GLU A 95 44.83 18.06 -24.50
N SER A 96 43.81 18.55 -23.79
CA SER A 96 43.68 19.98 -23.50
C SER A 96 44.81 20.50 -22.59
N SER A 97 45.42 21.63 -22.97
CA SER A 97 46.56 22.22 -22.24
C SER A 97 46.18 22.98 -20.97
N GLU A 98 44.91 23.38 -20.84
CA GLU A 98 44.38 24.13 -19.70
C GLU A 98 43.09 23.48 -19.18
N PHE A 99 42.96 23.39 -17.85
CA PHE A 99 41.73 22.88 -17.24
C PHE A 99 40.60 23.90 -17.35
N GLN A 100 39.63 23.60 -18.21
CA GLN A 100 38.40 24.37 -18.32
C GLN A 100 37.26 23.62 -17.63
N LYS A 101 36.64 24.26 -16.64
CA LYS A 101 35.56 23.67 -15.84
C LYS A 101 34.32 23.30 -16.65
N ARG A 102 33.86 24.18 -17.55
CA ARG A 102 32.62 23.97 -18.32
C ARG A 102 32.71 22.78 -19.29
N PRO A 103 33.75 22.65 -20.14
CA PRO A 103 33.89 21.47 -21.01
C PRO A 103 33.98 20.17 -20.20
N PHE A 104 34.70 20.18 -19.08
CA PHE A 104 34.77 19.03 -18.18
C PHE A 104 33.38 18.62 -17.65
N GLU A 105 32.60 19.58 -17.14
CA GLU A 105 31.22 19.33 -16.68
C GLU A 105 30.33 18.80 -17.82
N CYS A 106 30.40 19.37 -19.02
CA CYS A 106 29.64 18.90 -20.18
C CYS A 106 29.98 17.47 -20.60
N VAL A 107 31.27 17.10 -20.57
CA VAL A 107 31.70 15.73 -20.89
C VAL A 107 31.22 14.74 -19.82
N VAL A 108 31.34 15.10 -18.54
CA VAL A 108 30.82 14.27 -17.44
C VAL A 108 29.30 14.07 -17.57
N ASP A 109 28.54 15.12 -17.87
CA ASP A 109 27.10 15.01 -18.09
C ASP A 109 26.75 14.14 -19.30
N SER A 110 27.53 14.21 -20.37
CA SER A 110 27.34 13.35 -21.55
C SER A 110 27.60 11.88 -21.23
N ILE A 111 28.67 11.56 -20.49
CA ILE A 111 28.98 10.20 -20.04
C ILE A 111 27.86 9.70 -19.10
N ARG A 112 27.39 10.55 -18.19
CA ARG A 112 26.27 10.24 -17.29
C ARG A 112 25.00 9.92 -18.08
N ALA A 113 24.65 10.72 -19.09
CA ALA A 113 23.46 10.52 -19.91
C ALA A 113 23.52 9.21 -20.70
N ILE A 114 24.67 8.87 -21.29
CA ILE A 114 24.88 7.58 -21.98
C ILE A 114 24.67 6.41 -21.01
N ALA A 115 25.33 6.46 -19.85
CA ALA A 115 25.22 5.40 -18.84
C ALA A 115 23.77 5.26 -18.31
N ALA A 116 23.08 6.37 -18.08
CA ALA A 116 21.69 6.38 -17.61
C ALA A 116 20.72 5.82 -18.66
N GLY A 117 20.90 6.14 -19.94
CA GLY A 117 20.08 5.61 -21.04
C GLY A 117 20.22 4.08 -21.18
N HIS A 118 21.43 3.55 -21.09
CA HIS A 118 21.64 2.09 -21.11
C HIS A 118 21.08 1.38 -19.88
N LEU A 119 21.22 1.97 -18.69
CA LEU A 119 20.56 1.44 -17.49
C LEU A 119 19.04 1.44 -17.63
N TRP A 120 18.47 2.50 -18.21
CA TRP A 120 17.04 2.58 -18.48
C TRP A 120 16.61 1.44 -19.41
N GLN A 121 17.33 1.20 -20.50
CA GLN A 121 17.02 0.11 -21.44
C GLN A 121 17.13 -1.27 -20.76
N LEU A 122 18.14 -1.48 -19.92
CA LEU A 122 18.31 -2.72 -19.16
C LEU A 122 17.14 -2.94 -18.18
N VAL A 123 16.78 -1.93 -17.39
CA VAL A 123 15.81 -2.06 -16.30
C VAL A 123 14.37 -2.03 -16.83
N VAL A 124 14.03 -1.09 -17.71
CA VAL A 124 12.66 -0.88 -18.19
C VAL A 124 12.27 -1.89 -19.25
N VAL A 125 13.13 -2.11 -20.26
CA VAL A 125 12.81 -2.96 -21.41
C VAL A 125 13.18 -4.41 -21.13
N ARG A 126 14.44 -4.70 -20.75
CA ARG A 126 14.89 -6.10 -20.59
C ARG A 126 14.39 -6.76 -19.31
N ALA A 127 14.32 -6.02 -18.20
CA ALA A 127 13.86 -6.53 -16.91
C ALA A 127 12.37 -6.26 -16.63
N ASP A 128 11.62 -5.68 -17.58
CA ASP A 128 10.17 -5.43 -17.50
C ASP A 128 9.75 -4.70 -16.21
N LEU A 129 10.41 -3.57 -15.91
CA LEU A 129 10.10 -2.76 -14.72
C LEU A 129 8.61 -2.42 -14.60
N ASN A 130 7.95 -2.11 -15.73
CA ASN A 130 6.55 -1.75 -15.73
C ASN A 130 5.65 -2.90 -15.24
N GLY A 131 5.94 -4.14 -15.65
CA GLY A 131 5.23 -5.31 -15.12
C GLY A 131 5.46 -5.52 -13.62
N HIS A 132 6.68 -5.30 -13.12
CA HIS A 132 6.98 -5.35 -11.68
C HIS A 132 6.27 -4.23 -10.89
N LEU A 133 6.24 -3.00 -11.41
CA LEU A 133 5.49 -1.89 -10.82
C LEU A 133 3.99 -2.18 -10.77
N LYS A 134 3.45 -2.79 -11.83
CA LYS A 134 2.06 -3.22 -11.87
C LYS A 134 1.79 -4.30 -10.82
N ALA A 135 2.69 -5.27 -10.65
CA ALA A 135 2.57 -6.25 -9.57
C ALA A 135 2.57 -5.60 -8.18
N LEU A 136 3.42 -4.59 -7.94
CA LEU A 136 3.39 -3.82 -6.68
C LEU A 136 2.06 -3.07 -6.50
N LYS A 137 1.48 -2.50 -7.56
CA LYS A 137 0.14 -1.91 -7.50
C LYS A 137 -0.93 -2.98 -7.17
N ASP A 138 -0.89 -4.10 -7.88
CA ASP A 138 -1.87 -5.18 -7.77
C ASP A 138 -1.91 -5.77 -6.36
N TYR A 139 -0.73 -6.06 -5.79
CA TYR A 139 -0.60 -6.73 -4.49
C TYR A 139 -0.38 -5.78 -3.31
N PHE A 140 0.54 -4.81 -3.39
CA PHE A 140 0.82 -3.92 -2.26
C PHE A 140 -0.19 -2.77 -2.14
N LEU A 141 -0.78 -2.32 -3.25
CA LEU A 141 -1.80 -1.26 -3.24
C LEU A 141 -3.24 -1.82 -3.33
N LEU A 142 -3.40 -3.15 -3.30
CA LEU A 142 -4.67 -3.88 -3.30
C LEU A 142 -5.54 -3.60 -4.54
N ALA A 143 -4.94 -3.36 -5.71
CA ALA A 143 -5.73 -3.21 -6.93
C ALA A 143 -6.42 -4.53 -7.35
N LYS A 144 -5.83 -5.69 -7.01
CA LYS A 144 -6.53 -7.00 -7.04
C LYS A 144 -7.43 -7.18 -5.83
N GLY A 145 -8.52 -6.41 -5.80
CA GLY A 145 -9.44 -6.36 -4.67
C GLY A 145 -10.18 -7.67 -4.42
N ASP A 146 -10.41 -8.48 -5.46
CA ASP A 146 -11.01 -9.81 -5.42
C ASP A 146 -10.13 -10.84 -4.70
N PHE A 147 -8.82 -10.85 -4.99
CA PHE A 147 -7.84 -11.68 -4.31
C PHE A 147 -7.82 -11.41 -2.81
N PHE A 148 -7.67 -10.14 -2.40
CA PHE A 148 -7.66 -9.77 -0.98
C PHE A 148 -9.01 -9.97 -0.30
N GLN A 149 -10.12 -9.80 -1.04
CA GLN A 149 -11.44 -10.13 -0.52
C GLN A 149 -11.55 -11.63 -0.24
N CYS A 150 -11.17 -12.50 -1.18
CA CYS A 150 -11.17 -13.93 -0.96
C CYS A 150 -10.24 -14.33 0.20
N PHE A 151 -9.03 -13.77 0.27
CA PHE A 151 -8.08 -14.02 1.36
C PHE A 151 -8.66 -13.65 2.73
N LEU A 152 -9.24 -12.46 2.87
CA LEU A 152 -9.86 -12.00 4.12
C LEU A 152 -11.17 -12.75 4.45
N GLU A 153 -11.82 -13.37 3.46
CA GLU A 153 -12.93 -14.31 3.66
C GLU A 153 -12.49 -15.63 4.26
N GLU A 154 -11.50 -16.27 3.65
CA GLU A 154 -10.97 -17.56 4.11
C GLU A 154 -10.28 -17.44 5.48
N SER A 155 -9.54 -16.36 5.72
CA SER A 155 -8.80 -16.14 6.97
C SER A 155 -9.66 -15.57 8.11
N ARG A 156 -10.93 -15.22 7.88
CA ARG A 156 -11.80 -14.55 8.87
C ARG A 156 -11.86 -15.27 10.21
N GLN A 157 -12.02 -16.59 10.20
CA GLN A 157 -12.15 -17.38 11.43
C GLN A 157 -10.86 -17.39 12.24
N LEU A 158 -9.71 -17.43 11.57
CA LEU A 158 -8.39 -17.35 12.20
C LEU A 158 -8.18 -15.96 12.80
N MET A 159 -8.53 -14.91 12.05
CA MET A 159 -8.30 -13.52 12.46
C MET A 159 -9.21 -13.02 13.59
N ARG A 160 -10.24 -13.79 13.99
CA ARG A 160 -11.07 -13.49 15.15
C ARG A 160 -10.36 -13.71 16.48
N LEU A 161 -9.35 -14.58 16.50
CA LEU A 161 -8.53 -14.82 17.67
C LEU A 161 -7.20 -14.07 17.52
N PRO A 162 -6.54 -13.67 18.61
CA PRO A 162 -5.18 -13.14 18.53
C PRO A 162 -4.25 -14.14 17.82
N PRO A 163 -3.31 -13.66 16.99
CA PRO A 163 -2.40 -14.54 16.26
C PRO A 163 -1.52 -15.33 17.22
N ARG A 164 -1.32 -16.61 16.91
CA ARG A 164 -0.36 -17.47 17.60
C ARG A 164 1.04 -17.15 17.08
N GLN A 165 1.93 -16.66 17.94
CA GLN A 165 3.25 -16.18 17.55
C GLN A 165 4.09 -17.21 16.75
N SER A 166 3.92 -18.52 16.99
CA SER A 166 4.68 -19.56 16.31
C SER A 166 4.02 -20.14 15.06
N THR A 167 2.69 -20.04 14.90
CA THR A 167 1.96 -20.70 13.80
C THR A 167 1.22 -19.75 12.87
N ALA A 168 1.04 -18.48 13.26
CA ALA A 168 0.16 -17.57 12.53
C ALA A 168 0.55 -17.35 11.06
N GLU A 169 1.85 -17.36 10.72
CA GLU A 169 2.30 -17.26 9.33
C GLU A 169 1.90 -18.48 8.51
N ALA A 170 2.16 -19.69 9.02
CA ALA A 170 1.79 -20.94 8.37
C ALA A 170 0.26 -21.10 8.25
N ASP A 171 -0.47 -20.70 9.31
CA ASP A 171 -1.94 -20.74 9.35
C ASP A 171 -2.57 -19.79 8.31
N LEU A 172 -1.96 -18.62 8.06
CA LEU A 172 -2.41 -17.67 7.04
C LEU A 172 -1.96 -18.02 5.62
N MET A 173 -0.85 -18.76 5.47
CA MET A 173 -0.35 -19.17 4.16
C MET A 173 -1.38 -20.01 3.40
N VAL A 174 -2.12 -20.89 4.10
CA VAL A 174 -3.14 -21.74 3.48
C VAL A 174 -4.29 -20.91 2.88
N PRO A 175 -4.99 -20.02 3.62
CA PRO A 175 -5.93 -19.06 3.05
C PRO A 175 -5.37 -18.20 1.92
N PHE A 176 -4.10 -17.80 2.00
CA PHE A 176 -3.44 -16.99 0.98
C PHE A 176 -3.29 -17.74 -0.34
N GLN A 177 -2.84 -18.99 -0.29
CA GLN A 177 -2.75 -19.88 -1.46
C GLN A 177 -4.12 -20.28 -2.00
N LEU A 178 -5.11 -20.49 -1.14
CA LEU A 178 -6.48 -20.76 -1.59
C LEU A 178 -7.08 -19.57 -2.34
N ALA A 179 -6.85 -18.35 -1.83
CA ALA A 179 -7.27 -17.14 -2.51
C ALA A 179 -6.58 -16.99 -3.87
N SER A 180 -5.29 -17.34 -3.98
CA SER A 180 -4.59 -17.28 -5.26
C SER A 180 -5.18 -18.25 -6.27
N ILE A 181 -5.44 -19.50 -5.88
CA ILE A 181 -6.04 -20.51 -6.76
C ILE A 181 -7.45 -20.09 -7.23
N LYS A 182 -8.21 -19.40 -6.38
CA LYS A 182 -9.59 -18.99 -6.70
C LYS A 182 -9.69 -17.75 -7.60
N THR A 183 -8.72 -16.85 -7.55
CA THR A 183 -8.85 -15.49 -8.13
C THR A 183 -7.73 -15.11 -9.10
N ILE A 184 -6.54 -15.68 -8.95
CA ILE A 184 -5.40 -15.35 -9.80
C ILE A 184 -5.41 -16.29 -11.00
N SER A 185 -5.34 -15.70 -12.19
CA SER A 185 -5.19 -16.44 -13.44
C SER A 185 -3.80 -17.08 -13.51
N GLU A 186 -3.69 -18.27 -14.12
CA GLU A 186 -2.43 -18.99 -14.32
C GLU A 186 -1.38 -18.17 -15.11
N ASP A 187 -1.80 -17.12 -15.82
CA ASP A 187 -0.93 -16.25 -16.63
C ASP A 187 -0.15 -15.20 -15.81
N ASP A 188 -0.41 -15.04 -14.50
CA ASP A 188 0.30 -14.05 -13.69
C ASP A 188 1.70 -14.53 -13.27
N LYS A 189 2.69 -14.22 -14.11
CA LYS A 189 4.12 -14.51 -13.87
C LYS A 189 4.71 -13.87 -12.61
N TYR A 190 4.06 -12.87 -12.00
CA TYR A 190 4.61 -12.12 -10.87
C TYR A 190 4.12 -12.60 -9.51
N PHE A 191 3.03 -13.37 -9.45
CA PHE A 191 2.49 -13.84 -8.18
C PHE A 191 3.48 -14.73 -7.41
N SER A 192 4.26 -15.56 -8.12
CA SER A 192 5.30 -16.42 -7.53
C SER A 192 6.37 -15.66 -6.74
N ARG A 193 6.47 -14.34 -6.94
CA ARG A 193 7.41 -13.45 -6.25
C ARG A 193 6.84 -12.82 -4.98
N VAL A 194 5.54 -12.97 -4.73
CA VAL A 194 4.86 -12.39 -3.57
C VAL A 194 4.74 -13.46 -2.49
N SER A 195 5.30 -13.19 -1.31
CA SER A 195 5.15 -14.05 -0.13
C SER A 195 4.54 -13.29 1.03
N LEU A 196 3.77 -14.01 1.85
CA LEU A 196 3.18 -13.49 3.08
C LEU A 196 4.11 -13.78 4.26
N HIS A 197 4.41 -12.77 5.07
CA HIS A 197 5.20 -12.89 6.29
C HIS A 197 4.53 -12.20 7.46
N MET A 198 4.79 -12.68 8.68
CA MET A 198 4.38 -12.01 9.92
C MET A 198 5.61 -11.42 10.60
N LEU A 199 5.60 -10.12 10.89
CA LEU A 199 6.68 -9.55 11.71
C LEU A 199 6.44 -9.89 13.18
N SER A 200 7.10 -10.93 13.65
CA SER A 200 7.07 -11.30 15.06
C SER A 200 7.55 -10.17 15.96
N PHE A 201 6.74 -9.82 16.95
CA PHE A 201 7.13 -8.90 18.02
C PHE A 201 8.27 -9.53 18.83
N GLY A 202 9.48 -8.99 18.70
CA GLY A 202 10.58 -9.17 19.64
C GLY A 202 11.03 -10.62 19.91
N ILE A 203 11.65 -11.26 18.92
CA ILE A 203 12.65 -12.29 19.22
C ILE A 203 14.03 -11.60 19.27
N THR A 204 14.34 -10.97 20.40
CA THR A 204 15.76 -10.89 20.80
C THR A 204 16.18 -12.30 21.21
N VAL A 205 16.64 -13.11 20.25
CA VAL A 205 17.49 -14.25 20.55
C VAL A 205 18.80 -13.65 21.06
N LYS A 206 18.88 -13.41 22.37
CA LYS A 206 20.17 -13.40 23.03
C LYS A 206 20.67 -14.83 22.95
N SER A 207 21.48 -15.10 21.93
CA SER A 207 22.40 -16.23 21.92
C SER A 207 23.17 -16.18 23.24
N SER A 208 22.89 -17.13 24.13
CA SER A 208 23.56 -17.25 25.41
C SER A 208 24.71 -18.25 25.28
N GLN A 209 25.94 -17.75 25.09
CA GLN A 209 27.13 -18.35 25.71
C GLN A 209 28.26 -17.31 25.78
N GLY A 210 28.68 -16.94 27.01
CA GLY A 210 29.91 -16.18 27.26
C GLY A 210 29.82 -15.06 28.31
N ASP A 211 29.71 -15.44 29.59
CA ASP A 211 30.22 -14.82 30.83
C ASP A 211 29.90 -13.37 31.29
N LEU A 212 29.56 -13.31 32.59
CA LEU A 212 29.20 -12.21 33.52
C LEU A 212 30.42 -11.35 33.98
N PRO A 213 30.30 -10.27 34.80
CA PRO A 213 29.15 -9.87 35.64
C PRO A 213 28.72 -8.37 35.70
N LYS A 214 27.43 -8.23 36.04
CA LYS A 214 26.77 -7.26 36.94
C LYS A 214 27.21 -5.77 36.97
N LYS A 215 26.25 -4.91 36.62
CA LYS A 215 25.99 -3.68 37.38
C LYS A 215 24.48 -3.55 37.63
N GLU A 216 24.11 -3.65 38.89
CA GLU A 216 22.75 -3.50 39.41
C GLU A 216 22.33 -2.02 39.33
N VAL A 217 21.23 -1.73 38.64
CA VAL A 217 20.43 -0.51 38.86
C VAL A 217 18.96 -0.90 38.72
N SER A 218 18.34 -1.05 39.90
CA SER A 218 16.91 -0.91 40.24
C SER A 218 15.86 -1.20 39.16
N SER A 219 15.25 -2.38 39.33
CA SER A 219 13.87 -2.67 38.95
C SER A 219 12.91 -1.75 39.70
N ASP A 220 12.18 -0.89 38.97
CA ASP A 220 10.85 -0.39 39.33
C ASP A 220 10.28 0.41 38.16
N ALA A 221 9.79 -0.31 37.15
CA ALA A 221 8.86 0.21 36.13
C ALA A 221 8.19 -0.97 35.39
N LEU A 222 7.73 -1.97 36.13
CA LEU A 222 6.78 -2.96 35.62
C LEU A 222 5.37 -2.45 35.91
N SER A 223 4.48 -2.72 34.95
CA SER A 223 3.02 -2.81 35.14
C SER A 223 2.27 -1.52 35.42
N SER A 224 2.08 -0.69 34.38
CA SER A 224 0.92 0.21 34.29
C SER A 224 0.58 0.56 32.83
N SER A 225 0.06 -0.41 32.09
CA SER A 225 -0.96 -0.12 31.08
C SER A 225 -1.84 -1.35 30.90
N SER A 226 -2.95 -1.39 31.63
CA SER A 226 -4.17 -2.04 31.15
C SER A 226 -4.54 -1.42 29.81
N CYS A 227 -4.25 -2.09 28.69
CA CYS A 227 -4.69 -1.66 27.36
C CYS A 227 -5.30 -2.83 26.58
N THR A 228 -6.62 -2.90 26.68
CA THR A 228 -7.59 -3.53 25.79
C THR A 228 -7.12 -3.72 24.34
N TYR A 229 -7.18 -4.96 23.84
CA TYR A 229 -7.33 -5.36 22.43
C TYR A 229 -6.47 -4.59 21.41
N VAL A 230 -5.17 -4.87 21.35
CA VAL A 230 -4.40 -4.66 20.12
C VAL A 230 -4.78 -5.80 19.17
N ASP A 231 -5.28 -5.45 17.99
CA ASP A 231 -5.52 -6.40 16.91
C ASP A 231 -4.16 -6.93 16.43
N GLY A 232 -3.77 -8.13 16.89
CA GLY A 232 -2.43 -8.68 16.65
C GLY A 232 -2.12 -8.95 15.18
N TRP A 233 -3.11 -8.84 14.30
CA TRP A 233 -2.98 -9.06 12.85
C TRP A 233 -2.54 -7.81 12.07
N ASP A 234 -2.25 -6.70 12.77
CA ASP A 234 -1.70 -5.50 12.14
C ASP A 234 -0.23 -5.70 11.65
N ASP A 235 0.40 -6.82 12.04
CA ASP A 235 1.79 -7.19 11.67
C ASP A 235 1.92 -8.03 10.38
N ILE A 236 0.80 -8.26 9.68
CA ILE A 236 0.81 -8.94 8.38
C ILE A 236 1.61 -8.12 7.36
N ALA A 237 2.58 -8.75 6.71
CA ALA A 237 3.42 -8.14 5.70
C ALA A 237 3.47 -8.96 4.42
N LEU A 238 3.62 -8.27 3.29
CA LEU A 238 4.02 -8.90 2.04
C LEU A 238 5.50 -8.63 1.78
N GLU A 239 6.18 -9.65 1.31
CA GLU A 239 7.52 -9.56 0.75
C GLU A 239 7.44 -9.76 -0.77
N TYR A 240 8.29 -9.04 -1.48
CA TYR A 240 8.40 -9.12 -2.93
C TYR A 240 9.83 -9.50 -3.30
N SER A 241 10.01 -10.65 -3.95
CA SER A 241 11.33 -11.13 -4.34
C SER A 241 11.80 -10.45 -5.64
N ILE A 242 12.90 -9.69 -5.50
CA ILE A 242 13.46 -8.86 -6.57
C ILE A 242 14.82 -9.37 -6.99
N ASP A 243 14.90 -9.78 -8.24
CA ASP A 243 16.15 -10.20 -8.85
C ASP A 243 16.91 -9.01 -9.42
N TRP A 244 18.21 -9.20 -9.62
CA TRP A 244 19.02 -8.29 -10.41
C TRP A 244 18.47 -8.24 -11.85
N PRO A 245 18.36 -7.07 -12.52
CA PRO A 245 18.92 -5.75 -12.18
C PRO A 245 17.96 -4.81 -11.43
N LEU A 246 16.74 -5.26 -11.11
CA LEU A 246 15.67 -4.41 -10.55
C LEU A 246 15.98 -3.91 -9.14
N GLN A 247 16.91 -4.54 -8.43
CA GLN A 247 17.42 -4.08 -7.13
C GLN A 247 18.04 -2.68 -7.18
N LEU A 248 18.49 -2.23 -8.36
CA LEU A 248 18.99 -0.86 -8.56
C LEU A 248 17.87 0.18 -8.42
N PHE A 249 16.64 -0.22 -8.74
CA PHE A 249 15.45 0.62 -8.70
C PHE A 249 14.67 0.42 -7.39
N PHE A 250 14.41 -0.83 -7.03
CA PHE A 250 13.71 -1.19 -5.80
C PHE A 250 14.69 -1.44 -4.66
N THR A 251 15.00 -0.38 -3.93
CA THR A 251 15.76 -0.48 -2.68
C THR A 251 14.88 -0.99 -1.54
N GLN A 252 15.51 -1.48 -0.47
CA GLN A 252 14.79 -1.92 0.73
C GLN A 252 13.93 -0.79 1.33
N GLU A 253 14.39 0.45 1.25
CA GLU A 253 13.63 1.63 1.70
C GLU A 253 12.36 1.86 0.89
N VAL A 254 12.45 1.67 -0.43
CA VAL A 254 11.30 1.76 -1.35
C VAL A 254 10.27 0.68 -1.02
N LEU A 255 10.70 -0.57 -0.81
CA LEU A 255 9.78 -1.66 -0.45
C LEU A 255 9.16 -1.46 0.93
N ALA A 256 9.92 -0.93 1.90
CA ALA A 256 9.39 -0.58 3.22
C ALA A 256 8.28 0.48 3.13
N LYS A 257 8.40 1.46 2.21
CA LYS A 257 7.33 2.46 1.94
C LYS A 257 6.08 1.79 1.37
N TYR A 258 6.20 0.91 0.37
CA TYR A 258 5.07 0.14 -0.15
C TYR A 258 4.40 -0.71 0.94
N LEU A 259 5.20 -1.39 1.76
CA LEU A 259 4.71 -2.22 2.85
C LEU A 259 3.94 -1.41 3.90
N ARG A 260 4.40 -0.19 4.22
CA ARG A 260 3.68 0.73 5.11
C ARG A 260 2.30 1.09 4.56
N VAL A 261 2.20 1.35 3.25
CA VAL A 261 0.91 1.62 2.59
C VAL A 261 0.03 0.37 2.58
N PHE A 262 0.60 -0.78 2.23
CA PHE A 262 -0.08 -2.08 2.21
C PHE A 262 -0.77 -2.40 3.54
N ARG A 263 -0.04 -2.33 4.66
CA ARG A 263 -0.61 -2.64 6.00
C ARG A 263 -1.84 -1.80 6.31
N TYR A 264 -1.75 -0.51 6.00
CA TYR A 264 -2.84 0.42 6.20
C TYR A 264 -4.06 0.07 5.32
N LEU A 265 -3.83 -0.21 4.04
CA LEU A 265 -4.90 -0.57 3.10
C LEU A 265 -5.55 -1.91 3.45
N LEU A 266 -4.76 -2.93 3.80
CA LEU A 266 -5.24 -4.24 4.21
C LEU A 266 -6.13 -4.12 5.44
N ARG A 267 -5.70 -3.33 6.43
CA ARG A 267 -6.48 -3.08 7.64
C ARG A 267 -7.78 -2.33 7.36
N LEU A 268 -7.74 -1.33 6.49
CA LEU A 268 -8.92 -0.60 6.06
C LEU A 268 -9.91 -1.54 5.35
N LYS A 269 -9.42 -2.39 4.44
CA LYS A 269 -10.21 -3.40 3.72
C LYS A 269 -10.81 -4.43 4.67
N ARG A 270 -10.04 -4.93 5.64
CA ARG A 270 -10.53 -5.84 6.69
C ARG A 270 -11.66 -5.20 7.50
N THR A 271 -11.49 -3.95 7.91
CA THR A 271 -12.53 -3.21 8.66
C THR A 271 -13.81 -3.06 7.83
N GLN A 272 -13.69 -2.72 6.55
CA GLN A 272 -14.82 -2.64 5.61
C GLN A 272 -15.57 -3.98 5.56
N MET A 273 -14.84 -5.08 5.35
CA MET A 273 -15.42 -6.40 5.18
C MET A 273 -16.08 -6.94 6.45
N GLU A 274 -15.50 -6.70 7.64
CA GLU A 274 -16.13 -7.12 8.89
C GLU A 274 -17.43 -6.36 9.18
N LEU A 275 -17.50 -5.06 8.85
CA LEU A 275 -18.74 -4.28 8.95
C LEU A 275 -19.85 -4.79 8.01
N GLU A 276 -19.49 -5.35 6.86
CA GLU A 276 -20.43 -5.94 5.90
C GLU A 276 -20.87 -7.33 6.32
N LYS A 277 -19.95 -8.19 6.74
CA LYS A 277 -20.25 -9.57 7.18
C LYS A 277 -21.02 -9.64 8.48
N SER A 278 -20.65 -8.82 9.47
CA SER A 278 -21.39 -8.75 10.74
C SER A 278 -22.84 -8.35 10.49
N TRP A 279 -23.09 -7.37 9.60
CA TRP A 279 -24.43 -6.97 9.20
C TRP A 279 -25.20 -8.09 8.49
N ALA A 280 -24.57 -8.76 7.52
CA ALA A 280 -25.21 -9.88 6.81
C ALA A 280 -25.61 -11.01 7.77
N SER A 281 -24.76 -11.31 8.75
CA SER A 281 -25.04 -12.30 9.80
C SER A 281 -26.28 -11.93 10.62
N VAL A 282 -26.34 -10.70 11.14
CA VAL A 282 -27.47 -10.28 11.98
C VAL A 282 -28.77 -10.17 11.18
N MET A 283 -28.72 -9.71 9.93
CA MET A 283 -29.90 -9.67 9.06
C MET A 283 -30.41 -11.07 8.71
N HIS A 284 -29.52 -12.03 8.46
CA HIS A 284 -29.92 -13.41 8.24
C HIS A 284 -30.59 -13.99 9.50
N GLN A 285 -30.06 -13.68 10.69
CA GLN A 285 -30.65 -14.11 11.94
C GLN A 285 -32.04 -13.47 12.17
N ASP A 286 -32.22 -12.16 11.97
CA ASP A 286 -33.55 -11.52 12.12
C ASP A 286 -34.56 -12.07 11.10
N HIS A 287 -34.12 -12.40 9.88
CA HIS A 287 -35.00 -13.01 8.87
C HIS A 287 -35.38 -14.45 9.21
N THR A 288 -34.43 -15.28 9.66
CA THR A 288 -34.72 -16.66 10.10
C THR A 288 -35.59 -16.69 11.34
N ASP A 289 -35.35 -15.79 12.29
CA ASP A 289 -36.23 -15.57 13.43
C ASP A 289 -37.62 -15.19 12.92
N PHE A 290 -37.77 -14.16 12.09
CA PHE A 290 -39.06 -13.74 11.54
C PHE A 290 -39.82 -14.87 10.84
N ALA A 291 -39.14 -15.71 10.05
CA ALA A 291 -39.73 -16.88 9.40
C ALA A 291 -40.26 -17.91 10.42
N LYS A 292 -39.49 -18.20 11.47
CA LYS A 292 -39.92 -19.08 12.59
C LYS A 292 -41.13 -18.50 13.34
N HIS A 293 -41.18 -17.17 13.53
CA HIS A 293 -42.31 -16.49 14.17
C HIS A 293 -43.59 -16.55 13.33
N ARG A 294 -43.48 -16.58 11.99
CA ARG A 294 -44.65 -16.73 11.10
C ARG A 294 -45.23 -18.15 11.14
N HIS A 295 -44.43 -19.16 11.49
CA HIS A 295 -44.81 -20.57 11.51
C HIS A 295 -45.08 -21.16 12.90
N GLY A 296 -44.79 -20.46 14.01
CA GLY A 296 -44.99 -20.98 15.38
C GLY A 296 -45.48 -19.95 16.41
N ARG A 297 -46.43 -20.35 17.26
CA ARG A 297 -46.99 -19.60 18.41
C ARG A 297 -45.97 -19.41 19.55
N VAL A 298 -44.91 -18.63 19.34
CA VAL A 298 -43.93 -18.29 20.40
C VAL A 298 -44.00 -16.78 20.70
N ASN A 299 -43.95 -16.45 22.00
CA ASN A 299 -44.25 -15.14 22.59
C ASN A 299 -43.62 -13.94 21.87
N CYS A 300 -44.46 -12.98 21.47
CA CYS A 300 -44.17 -11.85 20.59
C CYS A 300 -43.37 -10.69 21.20
N THR A 301 -43.16 -10.67 22.52
CA THR A 301 -42.61 -9.51 23.24
C THR A 301 -41.09 -9.39 23.13
N THR A 302 -40.37 -10.52 23.22
CA THR A 302 -38.90 -10.53 23.24
C THR A 302 -38.28 -10.14 21.89
N SER A 303 -38.85 -10.56 20.76
CA SER A 303 -38.34 -10.24 19.42
C SER A 303 -38.65 -8.81 18.98
N GLN A 304 -39.79 -8.25 19.40
CA GLN A 304 -40.10 -6.83 19.16
C GLN A 304 -39.19 -5.91 19.99
N GLN A 305 -38.94 -6.23 21.25
CA GLN A 305 -38.02 -5.47 22.11
C GLN A 305 -36.59 -5.51 21.59
N ARG A 306 -36.15 -6.68 21.08
CA ARG A 306 -34.87 -6.84 20.38
C ARG A 306 -34.76 -5.89 19.18
N ARG A 307 -35.76 -5.87 18.29
CA ARG A 307 -35.77 -4.94 17.14
C ARG A 307 -35.73 -3.47 17.52
N GLN A 308 -36.37 -3.08 18.63
CA GLN A 308 -36.34 -1.70 19.09
C GLN A 308 -34.97 -1.30 19.64
N GLN A 309 -34.27 -2.21 20.32
CA GLN A 309 -32.90 -1.99 20.80
C GLN A 309 -31.87 -1.89 19.67
N PHE A 310 -32.04 -2.65 18.58
CA PHE A 310 -31.11 -2.62 17.44
C PHE A 310 -31.26 -1.40 16.51
N ARG A 311 -32.42 -0.71 16.53
CA ARG A 311 -32.70 0.43 15.62
C ARG A 311 -31.69 1.58 15.70
N PRO A 312 -31.32 2.10 16.89
CA PRO A 312 -30.28 3.11 17.01
C PRO A 312 -28.90 2.60 16.54
N MET A 313 -28.61 1.33 16.81
CA MET A 313 -27.33 0.69 16.47
C MET A 313 -27.13 0.62 14.95
N TRP A 314 -28.20 0.43 14.19
CA TRP A 314 -28.16 0.47 12.72
C TRP A 314 -27.73 1.82 12.15
N ARG A 315 -28.12 2.92 12.79
CA ARG A 315 -27.71 4.26 12.36
C ARG A 315 -26.20 4.45 12.54
N ILE A 316 -25.67 4.01 13.67
CA ILE A 316 -24.24 4.08 13.98
C ILE A 316 -23.44 3.19 13.02
N ARG A 317 -23.90 1.96 12.78
CA ARG A 317 -23.30 1.05 11.81
C ARG A 317 -23.23 1.67 10.42
N GLU A 318 -24.32 2.26 9.96
CA GLU A 318 -24.35 2.86 8.63
C GLU A 318 -23.43 4.07 8.54
N HIS A 319 -23.33 4.87 9.61
CA HIS A 319 -22.35 5.95 9.68
C HIS A 319 -20.90 5.44 9.65
N MET A 320 -20.57 4.37 10.40
CA MET A 320 -19.27 3.70 10.36
C MET A 320 -18.95 3.19 8.96
N ALA A 321 -19.86 2.45 8.35
CA ALA A 321 -19.68 1.87 7.02
C ALA A 321 -19.58 2.95 5.94
N PHE A 322 -20.39 4.02 6.03
CA PHE A 322 -20.29 5.19 5.15
C PHE A 322 -18.91 5.83 5.21
N LEU A 323 -18.39 6.09 6.41
CA LEU A 323 -17.07 6.70 6.58
C LEU A 323 -15.96 5.82 5.99
N ILE A 324 -15.95 4.52 6.32
CA ILE A 324 -14.94 3.57 5.86
C ILE A 324 -15.00 3.38 4.33
N ARG A 325 -16.19 3.22 3.75
CA ARG A 325 -16.35 3.09 2.28
C ARG A 325 -15.88 4.34 1.54
N ASN A 326 -16.24 5.53 2.02
CA ASN A 326 -15.78 6.77 1.40
C ASN A 326 -14.27 6.97 1.53
N LEU A 327 -13.70 6.61 2.67
CA LEU A 327 -12.24 6.68 2.88
C LEU A 327 -11.51 5.73 1.93
N GLN A 328 -11.97 4.49 1.83
CA GLN A 328 -11.42 3.51 0.90
C GLN A 328 -11.53 3.98 -0.55
N PHE A 329 -12.68 4.51 -0.95
CA PHE A 329 -12.88 5.04 -2.30
C PHE A 329 -11.94 6.22 -2.61
N TYR A 330 -11.77 7.15 -1.67
CA TYR A 330 -10.83 8.26 -1.82
C TYR A 330 -9.39 7.76 -2.04
N ILE A 331 -8.93 6.82 -1.21
CA ILE A 331 -7.55 6.35 -1.26
C ILE A 331 -7.30 5.51 -2.52
N GLN A 332 -8.21 4.61 -2.86
CA GLN A 332 -8.05 3.77 -4.05
C GLN A 332 -8.19 4.57 -5.35
N VAL A 333 -9.26 5.34 -5.50
CA VAL A 333 -9.59 5.98 -6.79
C VAL A 333 -8.94 7.35 -6.94
N ASP A 334 -9.09 8.25 -5.96
CA ASP A 334 -8.58 9.61 -6.14
C ASP A 334 -7.06 9.69 -5.92
N VAL A 335 -6.50 8.86 -5.02
CA VAL A 335 -5.06 8.88 -4.70
C VAL A 335 -4.30 7.86 -5.54
N ILE A 336 -4.54 6.56 -5.33
CA ILE A 336 -3.71 5.50 -5.95
C ILE A 336 -3.86 5.49 -7.48
N GLU A 337 -5.08 5.43 -8.01
CA GLU A 337 -5.28 5.40 -9.47
C GLU A 337 -4.79 6.69 -10.15
N SER A 338 -5.05 7.86 -9.55
CA SER A 338 -4.57 9.13 -10.13
C SER A 338 -3.06 9.21 -10.17
N GLN A 339 -2.36 8.86 -9.09
CA GLN A 339 -0.91 8.90 -9.02
C GLN A 339 -0.27 7.82 -9.92
N TRP A 340 -0.91 6.65 -10.03
CA TRP A 340 -0.48 5.59 -10.92
C TRP A 340 -0.50 6.01 -12.39
N ASN A 341 -1.56 6.67 -12.84
CA ASN A 341 -1.65 7.15 -14.22
C ASN A 341 -0.56 8.19 -14.54
N VAL A 342 -0.20 9.03 -13.57
CA VAL A 342 0.90 10.00 -13.69
C VAL A 342 2.25 9.28 -13.79
N LEU A 343 2.49 8.27 -12.95
CA LEU A 343 3.68 7.41 -13.01
C LEU A 343 3.79 6.69 -14.36
N GLN A 344 2.70 6.12 -14.84
CA GLN A 344 2.67 5.36 -16.08
C GLN A 344 2.94 6.24 -17.31
N ALA A 345 2.40 7.47 -17.35
CA ALA A 345 2.72 8.43 -18.40
C ALA A 345 4.22 8.82 -18.37
N HIS A 346 4.77 9.11 -17.20
CA HIS A 346 6.18 9.49 -17.07
C HIS A 346 7.15 8.34 -17.44
N ILE A 347 6.81 7.09 -17.11
CA ILE A 347 7.60 5.92 -17.55
C ILE A 347 7.63 5.78 -19.07
N GLN A 348 6.55 6.17 -19.76
CA GLN A 348 6.49 6.11 -21.23
C GLN A 348 7.27 7.25 -21.89
N ASP A 349 7.31 8.42 -21.26
CA ASP A 349 7.96 9.61 -21.79
C ASP A 349 9.46 9.72 -21.44
N SER A 350 9.89 9.11 -20.33
CA SER A 350 11.27 9.22 -19.83
C SER A 350 12.22 8.17 -20.43
N HIS A 351 13.45 8.60 -20.71
CA HIS A 351 14.55 7.74 -21.16
C HIS A 351 15.80 7.83 -20.26
N ASP A 352 15.70 8.51 -19.12
CA ASP A 352 16.77 8.61 -18.10
C ASP A 352 16.38 7.79 -16.87
N PHE A 353 17.23 6.81 -16.52
CA PHE A 353 17.05 5.99 -15.32
C PHE A 353 17.02 6.82 -14.02
N THR A 354 17.86 7.85 -13.92
CA THR A 354 18.01 8.67 -12.72
C THR A 354 16.77 9.52 -12.46
N GLU A 355 16.22 10.10 -13.52
CA GLU A 355 14.96 10.84 -13.48
C GLU A 355 13.82 9.93 -13.03
N LEU A 356 13.74 8.73 -13.60
CA LEU A 356 12.70 7.76 -13.26
C LEU A 356 12.75 7.31 -11.78
N VAL A 357 13.95 7.11 -11.23
CA VAL A 357 14.13 6.81 -9.79
C VAL A 357 13.64 7.96 -8.92
N GLY A 358 14.00 9.21 -9.27
CA GLY A 358 13.53 10.39 -8.55
C GLY A 358 12.01 10.51 -8.58
N PHE A 359 11.42 10.37 -9.77
CA PHE A 359 9.98 10.46 -9.97
C PHE A 359 9.21 9.38 -9.20
N HIS A 360 9.74 8.15 -9.12
CA HIS A 360 9.15 7.08 -8.33
C HIS A 360 9.16 7.36 -6.82
N GLN A 361 10.23 7.97 -6.31
CA GLN A 361 10.30 8.40 -4.92
C GLN A 361 9.27 9.51 -4.61
N GLU A 362 9.07 10.44 -5.54
CA GLU A 362 8.02 11.45 -5.46
C GLU A 362 6.63 10.82 -5.48
N TYR A 363 6.38 9.87 -6.38
CA TYR A 363 5.14 9.08 -6.43
C TYR A 363 4.83 8.41 -5.09
N LEU A 364 5.79 7.71 -4.47
CA LEU A 364 5.60 7.09 -3.17
C LEU A 364 5.34 8.11 -2.06
N SER A 365 6.06 9.23 -2.08
CA SER A 365 5.88 10.31 -1.10
C SER A 365 4.49 10.95 -1.25
N ALA A 366 4.02 11.09 -2.49
CA ALA A 366 2.66 11.53 -2.81
C ALA A 366 1.61 10.55 -2.29
N LEU A 367 1.78 9.23 -2.51
CA LEU A 367 0.86 8.22 -1.99
C LEU A 367 0.74 8.27 -0.46
N ILE A 368 1.87 8.31 0.25
CA ILE A 368 1.89 8.30 1.72
C ILE A 368 1.26 9.58 2.28
N SER A 369 1.60 10.73 1.71
CA SER A 369 1.08 12.02 2.17
C SER A 369 -0.41 12.20 1.87
N GLN A 370 -0.86 11.86 0.65
CA GLN A 370 -2.26 11.98 0.24
C GLN A 370 -3.18 10.95 0.90
N SER A 371 -2.64 9.81 1.35
CA SER A 371 -3.35 8.81 2.17
C SER A 371 -3.38 9.15 3.67
N PHE A 372 -2.89 10.34 4.07
CA PHE A 372 -2.82 10.82 5.45
C PHE A 372 -1.91 10.01 6.39
N LEU A 373 -1.01 9.19 5.85
CA LEU A 373 -0.13 8.35 6.66
C LEU A 373 0.98 9.15 7.36
N ASP A 374 1.38 10.29 6.79
CA ASP A 374 2.41 11.16 7.36
C ASP A 374 1.87 12.08 8.47
N ILE A 375 0.56 12.32 8.48
CA ILE A 375 -0.07 13.18 9.48
C ILE A 375 -0.45 12.31 10.69
N GLY A 376 0.47 12.24 11.66
CA GLY A 376 0.32 11.36 12.82
C GLY A 376 -0.98 11.56 13.62
N SER A 377 -1.54 12.78 13.68
CA SER A 377 -2.84 13.02 14.32
C SER A 377 -4.01 12.37 13.58
N VAL A 378 -4.07 12.54 12.24
CA VAL A 378 -5.12 11.96 11.40
C VAL A 378 -4.99 10.44 11.37
N SER A 379 -3.78 9.92 11.17
CA SER A 379 -3.49 8.49 11.18
C SER A 379 -3.92 7.82 12.49
N ARG A 380 -3.61 8.41 13.66
CA ARG A 380 -4.07 7.90 14.97
C ARG A 380 -5.59 7.92 15.14
N ILE A 381 -6.27 8.94 14.61
CA ILE A 381 -7.75 9.01 14.67
C ILE A 381 -8.37 7.93 13.78
N LEU A 382 -7.86 7.75 12.57
CA LEU A 382 -8.31 6.71 11.64
C LEU A 382 -8.05 5.29 12.19
N ASP A 383 -6.88 5.06 12.80
CA ASP A 383 -6.56 3.84 13.54
C ASP A 383 -7.59 3.58 14.65
N GLY A 384 -7.87 4.59 15.48
CA GLY A 384 -8.88 4.49 16.53
C GLY A 384 -10.28 4.21 15.98
N ILE A 385 -10.66 4.82 14.86
CA ILE A 385 -11.95 4.60 14.19
C ILE A 385 -12.04 3.14 13.70
N MET A 386 -11.02 2.62 13.03
CA MET A 386 -11.02 1.23 12.55
C MET A 386 -11.12 0.23 13.71
N LYS A 387 -10.41 0.48 14.83
CA LYS A 387 -10.53 -0.33 16.06
C LYS A 387 -11.95 -0.31 16.63
N LEU A 388 -12.58 0.85 16.73
CA LEU A 388 -13.96 0.98 17.22
C LEU A 388 -14.95 0.25 16.30
N CYS A 389 -14.77 0.31 14.98
CA CYS A 389 -15.60 -0.44 14.03
C CYS A 389 -15.50 -1.96 14.26
N LEU A 390 -14.29 -2.50 14.45
CA LEU A 390 -14.09 -3.92 14.72
C LEU A 390 -14.68 -4.33 16.08
N GLN A 391 -14.46 -3.53 17.12
CA GLN A 391 -15.07 -3.74 18.44
C GLN A 391 -16.59 -3.73 18.40
N PHE A 392 -17.17 -2.82 17.61
CA PHE A 392 -18.61 -2.75 17.38
C PHE A 392 -19.14 -4.03 16.71
N CYS A 393 -18.48 -4.53 15.65
CA CYS A 393 -18.84 -5.78 14.99
C CYS A 393 -18.84 -6.97 15.96
N TRP A 394 -17.78 -7.11 16.77
CA TRP A 394 -17.68 -8.20 17.75
C TRP A 394 -18.72 -8.09 18.86
N SER A 395 -19.00 -6.88 19.32
CA SER A 395 -19.99 -6.63 20.37
C SER A 395 -21.40 -6.98 19.89
N ILE A 396 -21.73 -6.64 18.64
CA ILE A 396 -23.01 -7.02 18.02
C ILE A 396 -23.15 -8.53 17.88
N GLU A 397 -22.10 -9.22 17.41
CA GLU A 397 -22.14 -10.68 17.25
C GLU A 397 -22.23 -11.41 18.62
N LYS A 398 -21.59 -10.89 19.66
CA LYS A 398 -21.63 -11.46 21.01
C LYS A 398 -22.92 -11.17 21.77
N GLN A 399 -23.68 -10.13 21.38
CA GLN A 399 -24.91 -9.70 22.04
C GLN A 399 -26.03 -10.76 21.99
N GLU A 400 -25.90 -11.79 21.14
CA GLU A 400 -26.76 -12.99 21.18
C GLU A 400 -26.67 -13.74 22.52
N ASN A 401 -25.55 -13.61 23.26
CA ASN A 401 -25.30 -14.32 24.51
C ASN A 401 -25.47 -13.47 25.79
N ASN A 402 -25.41 -12.13 25.74
CA ASN A 402 -25.62 -11.25 26.90
C ASN A 402 -25.93 -9.79 26.47
N PRO A 403 -26.94 -9.09 27.05
CA PRO A 403 -27.32 -7.75 26.61
C PRO A 403 -26.44 -6.65 27.24
N ASN A 404 -25.21 -6.49 26.75
CA ASN A 404 -24.32 -5.38 27.12
C ASN A 404 -24.63 -4.11 26.29
N ALA A 405 -25.81 -3.50 26.48
CA ALA A 405 -26.21 -2.32 25.72
C ALA A 405 -25.32 -1.08 25.99
N SER A 406 -24.80 -0.94 27.22
CA SER A 406 -23.95 0.20 27.64
C SER A 406 -22.59 0.24 26.95
N GLU A 407 -21.98 -0.92 26.66
CA GLU A 407 -20.69 -0.99 25.96
C GLU A 407 -20.81 -0.48 24.51
N LEU A 408 -21.93 -0.81 23.86
CA LEU A 408 -22.22 -0.40 22.49
C LEU A 408 -22.54 1.09 22.38
N GLU A 409 -23.24 1.65 23.38
CA GLU A 409 -23.50 3.08 23.46
C GLU A 409 -22.19 3.86 23.67
N HIS A 410 -21.30 3.38 24.54
CA HIS A 410 -19.97 3.96 24.71
C HIS A 410 -19.13 3.91 23.41
N ILE A 411 -19.11 2.77 22.70
CA ILE A 411 -18.41 2.66 21.40
C ILE A 411 -18.97 3.67 20.39
N ALA A 412 -20.28 3.86 20.36
CA ALA A 412 -20.95 4.80 19.46
C ALA A 412 -20.58 6.26 19.76
N GLU A 413 -20.57 6.65 21.04
CA GLU A 413 -20.15 7.98 21.46
C GLU A 413 -18.70 8.27 21.09
N GLU A 414 -17.79 7.35 21.40
CA GLU A 414 -16.37 7.48 21.06
C GLU A 414 -16.14 7.56 19.55
N PHE A 415 -16.88 6.76 18.78
CA PHE A 415 -16.83 6.83 17.31
C PHE A 415 -17.27 8.21 16.82
N ASN A 416 -18.38 8.75 17.32
CA ASN A 416 -18.87 10.07 16.93
C ASN A 416 -17.88 11.19 17.31
N LYS A 417 -17.28 11.14 18.51
CA LYS A 417 -16.23 12.09 18.92
C LYS A 417 -15.04 12.06 17.97
N LYS A 418 -14.55 10.86 17.62
CA LYS A 418 -13.41 10.69 16.70
C LYS A 418 -13.76 11.10 15.27
N SER A 419 -14.95 10.77 14.78
CA SER A 419 -15.44 11.14 13.44
C SER A 419 -15.56 12.67 13.30
N ASN A 420 -16.12 13.35 14.31
CA ASN A 420 -16.19 14.82 14.34
C ASN A 420 -14.80 15.47 14.44
N SER A 421 -13.89 14.89 15.23
CA SER A 421 -12.51 15.37 15.34
C SER A 421 -11.78 15.23 14.00
N LEU A 422 -11.93 14.09 13.33
CA LEU A 422 -11.38 13.83 12.00
C LEU A 422 -11.88 14.89 11.01
N TYR A 423 -13.20 15.08 10.94
CA TYR A 423 -13.79 16.07 10.04
C TYR A 423 -13.29 17.49 10.32
N THR A 424 -13.17 17.88 11.59
CA THR A 424 -12.67 19.20 11.99
C THR A 424 -11.20 19.41 11.58
N ILE A 425 -10.35 18.39 11.75
CA ILE A 425 -8.94 18.43 11.35
C ILE A 425 -8.82 18.51 9.82
N LEU A 426 -9.57 17.67 9.09
CA LEU A 426 -9.55 17.65 7.63
C LEU A 426 -10.11 18.95 7.02
N ARG A 427 -11.11 19.57 7.65
CA ARG A 427 -11.67 20.87 7.24
C ARG A 427 -10.73 22.04 7.51
N SER A 428 -9.80 21.91 8.46
CA SER A 428 -8.89 23.01 8.80
C SER A 428 -8.14 23.51 7.55
N SER A 429 -8.09 24.83 7.39
CA SER A 429 -7.64 25.51 6.15
C SER A 429 -6.20 25.17 5.73
N ARG A 430 -5.39 24.64 6.64
CA ARG A 430 -4.02 24.18 6.36
C ARG A 430 -3.95 22.92 5.48
N LEU A 431 -4.98 22.08 5.52
CA LEU A 431 -5.04 20.84 4.75
C LEU A 431 -5.89 21.00 3.50
N ALA A 432 -7.06 21.66 3.62
CA ALA A 432 -7.99 21.84 2.50
C ALA A 432 -7.51 22.81 1.39
N GLY A 433 -6.55 23.70 1.69
CA GLY A 433 -5.98 24.66 0.74
C GLY A 433 -4.55 24.32 0.27
N SER A 434 -3.98 23.20 0.70
CA SER A 434 -2.60 22.83 0.39
C SER A 434 -2.51 22.01 -0.91
N GLN A 435 -1.47 22.26 -1.72
CA GLN A 435 -1.07 21.43 -2.86
C GLN A 435 -0.82 19.96 -2.47
N ARG A 436 -0.67 19.66 -1.17
CA ARG A 436 -0.42 18.32 -0.63
C ARG A 436 -1.61 17.35 -0.73
N ALA A 437 -2.84 17.85 -0.92
CA ALA A 437 -4.02 16.98 -1.02
C ALA A 437 -5.06 17.57 -1.98
N PRO A 438 -4.81 17.57 -3.30
CA PRO A 438 -5.69 18.19 -4.29
C PRO A 438 -7.10 17.59 -4.29
N PHE A 439 -7.22 16.31 -3.93
CA PHE A 439 -8.48 15.58 -3.90
C PHE A 439 -9.20 15.64 -2.54
N LEU A 440 -8.56 16.17 -1.48
CA LEU A 440 -9.13 16.23 -0.14
C LEU A 440 -10.44 17.03 -0.11
N ARG A 441 -10.55 18.09 -0.94
CA ARG A 441 -11.81 18.85 -1.05
C ARG A 441 -12.95 18.01 -1.59
N ARG A 442 -12.69 17.14 -2.58
CA ARG A 442 -13.68 16.20 -3.13
C ARG A 442 -14.09 15.17 -2.08
N PHE A 443 -13.12 14.66 -1.32
CA PHE A 443 -13.39 13.75 -0.20
C PHE A 443 -14.27 14.38 0.88
N LEU A 444 -13.94 15.61 1.32
CA LEU A 444 -14.73 16.35 2.30
C LEU A 444 -16.16 16.61 1.81
N LEU A 445 -16.33 16.91 0.52
CA LEU A 445 -17.65 17.05 -0.09
C LEU A 445 -18.43 15.73 -0.09
N ARG A 446 -17.78 14.60 -0.39
CA ARG A 446 -18.43 13.27 -0.33
C ARG A 446 -18.83 12.90 1.10
N LEU A 447 -17.93 13.12 2.08
CA LEU A 447 -18.21 12.88 3.49
C LEU A 447 -19.36 13.74 4.02
N ASN A 448 -19.46 14.99 3.55
CA ASN A 448 -20.47 15.95 4.01
C ASN A 448 -21.57 16.21 2.97
N PHE A 449 -21.80 15.31 2.02
CA PHE A 449 -22.75 15.54 0.91
C PHE A 449 -24.18 15.84 1.42
N ASN A 450 -24.56 15.24 2.56
CA ASN A 450 -25.84 15.47 3.23
C ASN A 450 -25.80 16.55 4.33
N SER A 451 -24.73 17.36 4.42
CA SER A 451 -24.49 18.33 5.52
C SER A 451 -24.50 17.71 6.93
N PHE A 452 -24.36 16.40 7.06
CA PHE A 452 -24.51 15.66 8.32
C PHE A 452 -23.54 16.16 9.40
N PHE A 453 -22.28 16.41 9.04
CA PHE A 453 -21.26 16.89 9.99
C PHE A 453 -21.44 18.38 10.32
N GLU A 454 -21.97 19.19 9.39
CA GLU A 454 -22.30 20.59 9.67
C GLU A 454 -23.52 20.74 10.58
N VAL A 455 -24.54 19.90 10.38
CA VAL A 455 -25.72 19.84 11.25
C VAL A 455 -25.34 19.32 12.63
N THR A 456 -24.45 18.33 12.73
CA THR A 456 -23.96 17.81 14.01
C THR A 456 -23.11 18.84 14.74
N ALA A 457 -22.20 19.55 14.05
CA ALA A 457 -21.40 20.63 14.63
C ALA A 457 -22.27 21.81 15.12
N ARG A 458 -23.36 22.13 14.40
CA ARG A 458 -24.37 23.11 14.85
C ARG A 458 -25.26 22.58 15.97
N GLY A 459 -25.56 21.29 15.97
CA GLY A 459 -26.34 20.62 17.01
C GLY A 459 -25.64 20.65 18.37
N VAL A 460 -24.33 20.45 18.41
CA VAL A 460 -23.53 20.58 19.66
C VAL A 460 -23.59 22.02 20.23
N LEU A 461 -23.78 23.04 19.39
CA LEU A 461 -24.01 24.42 19.84
C LEU A 461 -25.43 24.69 20.35
N ASN A 462 -26.41 23.82 20.04
CA ASN A 462 -27.83 24.01 20.38
C ASN A 462 -28.35 23.10 21.51
N VAL A 463 -27.50 22.27 22.14
CA VAL A 463 -27.93 21.42 23.29
C VAL A 463 -28.19 22.22 24.58
N VAL A 464 -27.91 23.52 24.61
CA VAL A 464 -28.34 24.40 25.71
C VAL A 464 -29.51 25.27 25.27
N ARG A 465 -30.69 24.66 25.14
CA ARG A 465 -32.00 25.29 25.41
C ARG A 465 -33.09 24.22 25.28
N PRO A 466 -33.75 23.82 26.37
CA PRO A 466 -35.01 23.08 26.24
C PRO A 466 -36.01 24.01 25.53
N SER A 467 -36.56 23.57 24.41
CA SER A 467 -37.68 24.26 23.78
C SER A 467 -38.91 24.18 24.70
N PRO A 468 -39.69 25.28 24.82
CA PRO A 468 -40.81 25.36 25.74
C PRO A 468 -41.96 24.44 25.30
N THR A 469 -42.59 23.81 26.28
CA THR A 469 -43.83 23.05 26.17
C THR A 469 -44.95 23.88 25.54
N ILE A 470 -45.55 23.35 24.47
CA ILE A 470 -46.78 23.89 23.85
C ILE A 470 -47.97 23.55 24.76
N PRO A 471 -48.87 24.49 25.09
CA PRO A 471 -50.02 24.21 25.94
C PRO A 471 -51.09 23.43 25.18
N VAL A 472 -51.63 22.41 25.85
CA VAL A 472 -52.78 21.60 25.42
C VAL A 472 -54.02 22.50 25.39
N LEU A 473 -54.58 22.72 24.20
CA LEU A 473 -55.91 23.28 24.02
C LEU A 473 -56.94 22.15 24.15
N SER A 474 -57.62 22.12 25.29
CA SER A 474 -58.86 21.38 25.50
C SER A 474 -60.00 22.07 24.74
N HIS A 475 -60.66 21.37 23.82
CA HIS A 475 -61.99 21.75 23.34
C HIS A 475 -63.01 20.74 23.86
N GLN A 476 -63.97 21.29 24.62
CA GLN A 476 -65.30 20.74 24.86
C GLN A 476 -66.12 20.71 23.56
#